data_AF-A0ABD0S0M9-F1
#
_entry.id   AF-A0ABD0S0M9-F1
#
_cell.length_a   1.000
_cell.length_b   1.000
_cell.length_c   1.000
_cell.angle_alpha   90.00
_cell.angle_beta   90.00
_cell.angle_gamma   90.00
#
_symmetry.space_group_name_H-M   'P 1'
#
loop_
_entity.id
_entity.type
_entity.pdbx_description
1 polymer ?
#
loop_
_entity_poly.entity_id
_entity_poly.type
_entity_poly.pdbx_seq_one_letter_code
_entity_poly.pdbx_strand_id
1 'polypeptide(L)'
;PVLGVVARRLREATAAGSTFEMSCQANIQNLPPGTAFSILILSEEAIGSPSRELASLGPEMVLQLEDSGEPGRRDGLMLFQFRIQAVQVTDRGFYSCEMKAWTKQPGEDWVEMAKGVSNK
;
A
#
# COMPACT_ATOMS: atom_id res chain seq x y z
N PRO A 1 7.28 -1.14 16.18
CA PRO A 1 6.26 -0.53 15.30
C PRO A 1 5.59 -1.64 14.50
N VAL A 2 4.28 -1.57 14.25
CA VAL A 2 3.56 -2.58 13.48
C VAL A 2 2.81 -1.89 12.34
N LEU A 3 2.88 -2.49 11.15
CA LEU A 3 2.18 -2.06 9.95
C LEU A 3 1.43 -3.27 9.37
N GLY A 4 0.18 -3.47 9.79
CA GLY A 4 -0.68 -4.50 9.24
C GLY A 4 -1.34 -4.01 7.95
N VAL A 5 -1.35 -4.81 6.89
CA VAL A 5 -1.88 -4.38 5.58
C VAL A 5 -2.89 -5.40 5.07
N VAL A 6 -4.06 -4.92 4.67
CA VAL A 6 -5.14 -5.76 4.11
C VAL A 6 -5.59 -5.16 2.78
N ALA A 7 -5.60 -5.98 1.73
CA ALA A 7 -6.14 -5.58 0.44
C ALA A 7 -7.57 -6.10 0.30
N ARG A 8 -8.51 -5.21 0.02
CA ARG A 8 -9.93 -5.52 -0.21
C ARG A 8 -10.31 -5.15 -1.63
N ARG A 9 -10.93 -6.08 -2.34
CA ARG A 9 -11.53 -5.82 -3.66
C ARG A 9 -12.76 -4.95 -3.48
N LEU A 10 -12.82 -3.82 -4.19
CA LEU A 10 -13.96 -2.91 -4.17
C LEU A 10 -14.86 -3.12 -5.39
N ARG A 11 -14.24 -3.39 -6.55
CA ARG A 11 -14.94 -3.65 -7.80
C ARG A 11 -14.25 -4.75 -8.57
N GLU A 12 -15.01 -5.78 -8.93
CA GLU A 12 -14.54 -6.85 -9.80
C GLU A 12 -14.66 -6.46 -11.27
N ALA A 13 -13.72 -6.95 -12.08
CA ALA A 13 -13.77 -6.83 -13.52
C ALA A 13 -13.96 -8.22 -14.13
N THR A 14 -15.13 -8.44 -14.75
CA THR A 14 -15.53 -9.74 -15.29
C THR A 14 -15.31 -9.87 -16.80
N ALA A 15 -15.11 -8.75 -17.50
CA ALA A 15 -14.86 -8.70 -18.94
C ALA A 15 -13.86 -7.60 -19.30
N ALA A 16 -13.19 -7.77 -20.45
CA ALA A 16 -12.30 -6.74 -20.98
C ALA A 16 -13.05 -5.42 -21.20
N GLY A 17 -12.38 -4.29 -20.96
CA GLY A 17 -13.00 -2.96 -20.98
C GLY A 17 -13.70 -2.56 -19.67
N SER A 18 -13.86 -3.48 -18.72
CA SER A 18 -14.40 -3.16 -17.38
C SER A 18 -13.41 -2.38 -16.52
N THR A 19 -13.87 -1.89 -15.36
CA THR A 19 -13.00 -1.25 -14.35
C THR A 19 -12.80 -2.19 -13.17
N PHE A 20 -11.55 -2.40 -12.77
CA PHE A 20 -11.18 -3.09 -11.54
C PHE A 20 -10.77 -2.07 -10.47
N GLU A 21 -11.20 -2.29 -9.22
CA GLU A 21 -10.84 -1.43 -8.09
C GLU A 21 -10.55 -2.25 -6.83
N MET A 22 -9.52 -1.86 -6.09
CA MET A 22 -9.17 -2.41 -4.79
C MET A 22 -8.69 -1.32 -3.83
N SER A 23 -8.89 -1.55 -2.54
CA SER A 23 -8.32 -0.74 -1.46
C SER A 23 -7.23 -1.49 -0.72
N CYS A 24 -6.16 -0.82 -0.36
CA CYS A 24 -5.16 -1.27 0.59
C CYS A 24 -5.33 -0.49 1.89
N GLN A 25 -5.57 -1.23 2.97
CA GLN A 25 -5.84 -0.66 4.29
C GLN A 25 -4.67 -1.00 5.19
N ALA A 26 -3.98 0.03 5.68
CA ALA A 26 -2.88 -0.11 6.62
C ALA A 26 -3.36 0.24 8.03
N ASN A 27 -3.27 -0.75 8.93
CA ASN A 27 -3.41 -0.56 10.37
C ASN A 27 -2.02 -0.27 10.96
N ILE A 28 -1.89 0.92 11.50
CA ILE A 28 -0.66 1.48 12.04
C ILE A 28 -0.70 1.41 13.55
N GLN A 29 0.36 0.88 14.15
CA GLN A 29 0.53 0.89 15.61
C GLN A 29 1.96 1.29 16.00
N ASN A 30 2.06 2.23 16.94
CA ASN A 30 3.31 2.69 17.54
C ASN A 30 4.34 3.22 16.52
N LEU A 31 3.91 3.95 15.49
CA LEU A 31 4.84 4.63 14.57
C LEU A 31 5.20 6.03 15.07
N PRO A 32 6.46 6.50 14.88
CA PRO A 32 6.86 7.82 15.29
C PRO A 32 6.18 8.92 14.45
N PRO A 33 6.05 10.15 14.97
CA PRO A 33 5.66 11.31 14.17
C PRO A 33 6.61 11.53 12.98
N GLY A 34 6.10 12.09 11.88
CA GLY A 34 6.90 12.33 10.67
C GLY A 34 7.22 11.06 9.86
N THR A 35 6.61 9.92 10.21
CA THR A 35 6.70 8.70 9.40
C THR A 35 6.09 8.94 8.02
N ALA A 36 6.86 8.69 6.96
CA ALA A 36 6.39 8.66 5.59
C ALA A 36 6.02 7.23 5.17
N PHE A 37 5.19 7.09 4.16
CA PHE A 37 4.75 5.78 3.68
C PHE A 37 5.00 5.60 2.20
N SER A 38 5.36 4.39 1.81
CA SER A 38 5.34 3.96 0.41
C SER A 38 4.37 2.82 0.22
N ILE A 39 3.85 2.69 -1.00
CA ILE A 39 3.02 1.57 -1.43
C ILE A 39 3.53 1.02 -2.75
N LEU A 40 3.51 -0.29 -2.89
CA LEU A 40 3.80 -1.03 -4.11
C LEU A 40 2.64 -1.98 -4.39
N ILE A 41 2.04 -1.86 -5.56
CA ILE A 41 0.98 -2.75 -6.06
C ILE A 41 1.64 -3.89 -6.83
N LEU A 42 1.28 -5.11 -6.44
CA LEU A 42 1.81 -6.35 -6.96
C LEU A 42 0.69 -7.18 -7.57
N SER A 43 1.01 -7.94 -8.62
CA SER A 43 0.11 -8.92 -9.22
C SER A 43 0.82 -10.24 -9.44
N GLU A 44 0.11 -11.35 -9.25
CA GLU A 44 0.57 -12.69 -9.56
C GLU A 44 -0.41 -13.32 -10.54
N GLU A 45 0.07 -13.94 -11.62
CA GLU A 45 -0.80 -14.59 -12.61
C GLU A 45 -1.58 -15.76 -11.97
N ALA A 46 -0.87 -16.55 -11.15
CA ALA A 46 -1.42 -17.58 -10.27
C ALA A 46 -0.82 -17.45 -8.86
N ILE A 47 -1.52 -17.93 -7.84
CA ILE A 47 -1.01 -17.90 -6.46
C ILE A 47 0.35 -18.61 -6.40
N GLY A 48 1.37 -17.92 -5.90
CA GLY A 48 2.73 -18.45 -5.79
C GLY A 48 3.58 -18.34 -7.07
N SER A 49 3.02 -17.78 -8.16
CA SER A 49 3.83 -17.34 -9.30
C SER A 49 4.65 -16.09 -8.96
N PRO A 50 5.72 -15.77 -9.72
CA PRO A 50 6.49 -14.55 -9.48
C PRO A 50 5.60 -13.31 -9.51
N SER A 51 5.71 -12.46 -8.49
CA SER A 51 4.97 -11.21 -8.43
C SER A 51 5.51 -10.20 -9.45
N ARG A 52 4.62 -9.55 -10.19
CA ARG A 52 4.88 -8.40 -11.06
C ARG A 52 4.51 -7.10 -10.38
N GLU A 53 5.40 -6.11 -10.41
CA GLU A 53 5.14 -4.74 -9.97
C GLU A 53 4.28 -3.98 -10.99
N LEU A 54 3.21 -3.35 -10.53
CA LEU A 54 2.25 -2.64 -11.38
C LEU A 54 2.27 -1.12 -11.18
N ALA A 55 2.39 -0.68 -9.93
CA ALA A 55 2.39 0.73 -9.58
C ALA A 55 3.07 0.93 -8.23
N SER A 56 3.76 2.06 -8.05
CA SER A 56 4.41 2.40 -6.79
C SER A 56 4.26 3.88 -6.47
N LEU A 57 4.10 4.19 -5.19
CA LEU A 57 4.27 5.55 -4.66
C LEU A 57 5.34 5.49 -3.57
N GLY A 58 6.37 6.33 -3.72
CA GLY A 58 7.48 6.41 -2.77
C GLY A 58 7.18 7.34 -1.57
N PRO A 59 8.05 7.33 -0.55
CA PRO A 59 7.89 8.16 0.65
C PRO A 59 8.00 9.67 0.35
N GLU A 60 8.64 10.04 -0.75
CA GLU A 60 8.84 11.42 -1.22
C GLU A 60 7.55 12.05 -1.79
N MET A 61 6.52 11.24 -2.12
CA MET A 61 5.30 11.69 -2.81
C MET A 61 4.04 11.38 -2.00
N VAL A 62 3.52 12.44 -1.35
CA VAL A 62 2.08 12.73 -1.10
C VAL A 62 1.40 12.23 0.19
N LEU A 63 1.93 11.28 0.97
CA LEU A 63 1.19 10.80 2.17
C LEU A 63 1.91 11.04 3.49
N GLN A 64 1.70 12.25 4.00
CA GLN A 64 1.92 12.58 5.40
C GLN A 64 0.58 12.46 6.12
N LEU A 65 0.51 11.57 7.11
CA LEU A 65 -0.63 11.56 8.00
C LEU A 65 -0.54 12.86 8.82
N GLU A 66 -1.53 13.74 8.74
CA GLU A 66 -1.60 14.92 9.61
C GLU A 66 -1.91 14.48 11.05
N ASP A 67 -1.39 15.22 12.04
CA ASP A 67 -1.53 14.85 13.46
C ASP A 67 -2.90 15.30 14.00
N SER A 68 -3.73 14.38 14.48
CA SER A 68 -5.03 14.71 15.07
C SER A 68 -5.20 14.25 16.53
N GLY A 69 -4.14 13.77 17.21
CA GLY A 69 -4.24 13.44 18.63
C GLY A 69 -2.95 12.93 19.31
N GLU A 70 -2.81 13.34 20.57
CA GLU A 70 -1.84 12.98 21.64
C GLU A 70 -0.35 12.88 21.25
N PRO A 71 0.55 13.63 21.92
CA PRO A 71 1.98 13.60 21.61
C PRO A 71 2.61 12.25 21.94
N GLY A 72 3.19 11.58 20.95
CA GLY A 72 4.20 10.56 21.20
C GLY A 72 4.25 9.38 20.23
N ARG A 73 3.14 9.01 19.57
CA ARG A 73 3.07 7.90 18.61
C ARG A 73 1.76 7.94 17.82
N ARG A 74 1.81 7.51 16.57
CA ARG A 74 0.65 7.40 15.69
C ARG A 74 0.16 5.97 15.67
N ASP A 75 -1.11 5.83 16.05
CA ASP A 75 -1.96 4.69 15.73
C ASP A 75 -3.03 5.18 14.75
N GLY A 76 -3.42 4.36 13.77
CA GLY A 76 -4.40 4.82 12.79
C GLY A 76 -4.65 3.88 11.63
N LEU A 77 -5.58 4.30 10.77
CA LEU A 77 -5.94 3.60 9.55
C LEU A 77 -5.60 4.46 8.34
N MET A 78 -4.77 3.95 7.44
CA MET A 78 -4.51 4.56 6.14
C MET A 78 -5.18 3.76 5.03
N LEU A 79 -5.76 4.46 4.04
CA LEU A 79 -6.49 3.86 2.94
C LEU A 79 -5.90 4.31 1.60
N PHE A 80 -5.57 3.36 0.74
CA PHE A 80 -5.10 3.60 -0.63
C PHE A 80 -6.02 2.90 -1.60
N GLN A 81 -6.46 3.59 -2.65
CA GLN A 81 -7.29 3.01 -3.70
C GLN A 81 -6.48 2.86 -4.99
N PHE A 82 -6.49 1.66 -5.54
CA PHE A 82 -5.92 1.34 -6.83
C PHE A 82 -7.03 0.99 -7.81
N ARG A 83 -6.96 1.56 -9.01
CA ARG A 83 -7.97 1.39 -10.06
C ARG A 83 -7.31 1.15 -11.42
N ILE A 84 -7.77 0.12 -12.12
CA ILE A 84 -7.47 -0.11 -13.53
C ILE A 84 -8.75 0.16 -14.32
N GLN A 85 -8.67 1.08 -15.28
CA GLN A 85 -9.76 1.33 -16.23
C GLN A 85 -9.52 0.51 -17.49
N ALA A 86 -10.61 0.06 -18.12
CA ALA A 86 -10.56 -0.70 -19.36
C ALA A 86 -9.61 -1.91 -19.30
N VAL A 87 -9.82 -2.78 -18.31
CA VAL A 87 -8.95 -3.95 -18.06
C VAL A 87 -8.82 -4.84 -19.30
N GLN A 88 -7.68 -5.51 -19.42
CA GLN A 88 -7.38 -6.49 -20.46
C GLN A 88 -7.30 -7.91 -19.87
N VAL A 89 -7.28 -8.93 -20.73
CA VAL A 89 -7.14 -10.33 -20.29
C VAL A 89 -5.82 -10.55 -19.53
N THR A 90 -4.77 -9.80 -19.89
CA THR A 90 -3.46 -9.83 -19.23
C THR A 90 -3.45 -9.23 -17.83
N ASP A 91 -4.51 -8.51 -17.43
CA ASP A 91 -4.69 -7.99 -16.07
C ASP A 91 -5.34 -9.03 -15.13
N ARG A 92 -5.61 -10.25 -15.61
CA ARG A 92 -6.10 -11.30 -14.73
C ARG A 92 -5.00 -11.74 -13.77
N GLY A 93 -5.32 -11.76 -12.48
CA GLY A 93 -4.40 -12.29 -11.48
C GLY A 93 -4.84 -12.03 -10.05
N PHE A 94 -3.95 -12.35 -9.13
CA PHE A 94 -4.06 -12.11 -7.70
C PHE A 94 -3.32 -10.83 -7.36
N TYR A 95 -4.06 -9.84 -6.87
CA TYR A 95 -3.52 -8.54 -6.52
C TYR A 95 -3.23 -8.44 -5.04
N SER A 96 -2.06 -7.91 -4.72
CA SER A 96 -1.65 -7.56 -3.36
C SER A 96 -0.99 -6.19 -3.37
N CYS A 97 -0.79 -5.65 -2.18
CA CYS A 97 0.02 -4.47 -1.97
C CYS A 97 0.96 -4.67 -0.80
N GLU A 98 2.15 -4.14 -0.99
CA GLU A 98 3.18 -3.98 0.01
C GLU A 98 3.21 -2.51 0.44
N MET A 99 3.14 -2.26 1.74
CA MET A 99 3.30 -0.93 2.29
C MET A 99 4.48 -0.91 3.24
N LYS A 100 5.23 0.18 3.21
CA LYS A 100 6.38 0.41 4.09
C LYS A 100 6.26 1.75 4.77
N ALA A 101 6.66 1.77 6.03
CA ALA A 101 6.82 2.97 6.84
C ALA A 101 8.30 3.36 6.84
N TRP A 102 8.57 4.65 6.67
CA TRP A 102 9.90 5.20 6.53
C TRP A 102 10.12 6.36 7.50
N THR A 103 11.36 6.51 7.95
CA THR A 103 11.82 7.71 8.65
C THR A 103 13.05 8.27 7.93
N LYS A 104 13.26 9.58 8.04
CA LYS A 104 14.43 10.26 7.49
C LYS A 104 14.88 11.31 8.49
N GLN A 105 16.12 11.18 8.96
CA GLN A 105 16.75 12.24 9.74
C GLN A 105 17.30 13.32 8.80
N PRO A 106 17.42 14.58 9.25
CA PRO A 106 18.02 15.64 8.43
C PRO A 106 19.44 15.26 7.97
N GLY A 107 19.65 15.19 6.66
CA GLY A 107 20.95 14.83 6.07
C GLY A 107 21.22 13.34 5.92
N GLU A 108 20.28 12.48 6.31
CA GLU A 108 20.36 11.02 6.13
C GLU A 108 19.42 10.52 5.02
N ASP A 109 19.65 9.29 4.57
CA ASP A 109 18.76 8.57 3.67
C ASP A 109 17.52 8.02 4.39
N TRP A 110 16.51 7.60 3.61
CA TRP A 110 15.33 6.95 4.16
C TRP A 110 15.68 5.60 4.79
N VAL A 111 15.14 5.36 5.99
CA VAL A 111 15.27 4.09 6.71
C VAL A 111 13.90 3.44 6.85
N GLU A 112 13.80 2.17 6.45
CA GLU A 112 12.58 1.37 6.60
C GLU A 112 12.36 1.02 8.08
N MET A 113 11.19 1.37 8.61
CA MET A 113 10.82 1.18 10.01
C MET A 113 9.89 -0.02 10.23
N ALA A 114 9.00 -0.25 9.27
CA ALA A 114 8.04 -1.35 9.28
C ALA A 114 7.57 -1.63 7.86
N LYS A 115 7.17 -2.87 7.62
CA LYS A 115 6.63 -3.33 6.35
C LYS A 115 5.45 -4.25 6.61
N GLY A 116 4.45 -4.17 5.76
CA GLY A 116 3.35 -5.12 5.72
C GLY A 116 3.00 -5.46 4.27
N VAL A 117 2.62 -6.72 4.05
CA VAL A 117 2.14 -7.20 2.76
C VAL A 117 0.75 -7.76 2.95
N SER A 118 -0.16 -7.37 2.07
CA SER A 118 -1.54 -7.86 2.11
C SER A 118 -1.69 -9.20 1.40
N ASN A 119 -2.62 -10.01 1.92
CA ASN A 119 -3.12 -11.21 1.26
C ASN A 119 -2.01 -12.20 0.85
N LYS A 120 -0.90 -12.23 1.59
CA LYS A 120 0.17 -13.23 1.49
C LYS A 120 0.23 -14.08 2.75
#